data_AF-A0A352VMB7-F1
#
_entry.id   AF-A0A352VMB7-F1
#
_cell.length_a   1.000
_cell.length_b   1.000
_cell.length_c   1.000
_cell.angle_alpha   90.00
_cell.angle_beta   90.00
_cell.angle_gamma   90.00
#
_symmetry.space_group_name_H-M   'P 1'
#
loop_
_entity.id
_entity.type
_entity.pdbx_description
1 polymer ?
#
loop_
_entity_poly.entity_id
_entity_poly.type
_entity_poly.pdbx_seq_one_letter_code
_entity_poly.pdbx_strand_id
1 'polypeptide(L)' 'MGTPAEFRQVMRLVFSGSLEPVIHSVMPLDETRKAHEMLEAGEVFGKIVLVP' A
#
# COMPACT_ATOMS: atom_id res chain seq x y z
N MET A 1 -8.15 -4.19 -11.99
CA MET A 1 -8.56 -4.50 -10.60
C MET A 1 -8.85 -5.99 -10.53
N GLY A 2 -8.34 -6.69 -9.52
CA GLY A 2 -8.63 -8.11 -9.34
C GLY A 2 -10.05 -8.36 -8.82
N THR A 3 -10.60 -9.55 -9.07
CA THR A 3 -11.89 -10.00 -8.56
C THR A 3 -11.83 -10.22 -7.03
N PRO A 4 -12.99 -10.29 -6.35
CA PRO A 4 -13.02 -10.65 -4.93
C PRO A 4 -12.37 -12.00 -4.62
N ALA A 5 -12.41 -12.95 -5.58
CA ALA A 5 -11.75 -14.25 -5.42
C ALA A 5 -10.22 -14.12 -5.43
N GLU A 6 -9.68 -13.35 -6.37
CA GLU A 6 -8.24 -13.05 -6.46
C GLU A 6 -7.76 -12.29 -5.24
N PHE A 7 -8.53 -11.31 -4.75
CA PHE A 7 -8.22 -10.60 -3.51
C PHE A 7 -8.09 -11.56 -2.32
N ARG A 8 -9.07 -12.43 -2.10
CA ARG A 8 -9.02 -13.44 -1.02
C ARG A 8 -7.83 -14.38 -1.17
N GLN A 9 -7.47 -14.74 -2.39
CA GLN A 9 -6.30 -15.58 -2.64
C GLN A 9 -5.01 -14.88 -2.23
N VAL A 10 -4.79 -13.63 -2.64
CA VAL A 10 -3.60 -12.85 -2.27
C VAL A 10 -3.55 -12.62 -0.76
N MET A 11 -4.68 -12.27 -0.12
CA MET A 11 -4.71 -12.05 1.32
C MET A 11 -4.34 -13.30 2.12
N ARG A 12 -4.71 -14.51 1.67
CA ARG A 12 -4.23 -15.75 2.31
C ARG A 12 -2.70 -15.87 2.29
N LEU A 13 -2.06 -15.47 1.19
CA LEU A 13 -0.60 -15.47 1.09
C LEU A 13 0.02 -14.49 2.09
N VAL A 14 -0.55 -13.28 2.18
CA VAL A 14 -0.13 -12.26 3.17
C VAL A 14 -0.24 -12.79 4.59
N PHE A 15 -1.40 -13.30 4.99
CA PHE A 15 -1.61 -13.78 6.36
C PHE A 15 -0.80 -15.03 6.71
N SER A 16 -0.42 -15.83 5.70
CA SER A 16 0.47 -16.99 5.90
C SER A 16 1.95 -16.61 6.01
N GLY A 17 2.33 -15.35 5.76
CA GLY A 17 3.72 -14.91 5.66
C GLY A 17 4.40 -15.29 4.33
N SER A 18 3.69 -15.92 3.40
CA SER A 18 4.24 -16.29 2.08
C SER A 18 4.39 -15.10 1.13
N LEU A 19 3.77 -13.96 1.45
CA LEU A 19 3.87 -12.71 0.69
C LEU A 19 3.93 -11.53 1.65
N GLU A 20 5.00 -10.72 1.54
CA GLU A 20 5.18 -9.53 2.35
C GLU A 20 4.89 -8.27 1.53
N PRO A 21 4.00 -7.37 1.98
CA PRO A 21 3.76 -6.11 1.31
C PRO A 21 4.92 -5.14 1.53
N VAL A 22 5.37 -4.48 0.46
CA VAL A 22 6.39 -3.42 0.55
C VAL A 22 5.71 -2.11 0.94
N ILE A 23 6.01 -1.61 2.14
CA ILE A 23 5.60 -0.29 2.62
C ILE A 23 6.74 0.68 2.33
N HIS A 24 6.45 1.73 1.57
CA HIS A 24 7.38 2.82 1.30
C HIS A 24 7.48 3.77 2.49
N SER A 25 6.32 4.21 3.00
CA SER A 25 6.22 5.13 4.12
C SER A 25 4.88 4.98 4.84
N VAL A 26 4.88 5.33 6.12
CA VAL A 26 3.67 5.54 6.93
C VAL A 26 3.65 7.01 7.31
N MET A 27 2.57 7.72 6.99
CA MET A 27 2.46 9.17 7.14
C MET A 27 1.14 9.56 7.82
N PRO A 28 1.08 10.68 8.54
CA PRO A 28 -0.18 11.23 9.05
C PRO A 28 -1.20 11.48 7.93
N LEU A 29 -2.49 11.31 8.24
CA LEU A 29 -3.59 11.50 7.28
C LEU A 29 -3.66 12.96 6.79
N ASP A 30 -3.29 13.94 7.61
CA ASP A 30 -3.23 15.35 7.21
C ASP A 30 -2.12 15.65 6.19
N GLU A 31 -1.13 14.75 6.00
CA GLU A 31 -0.11 14.81 4.95
C GLU A 31 -0.55 14.18 3.61
N THR A 32 -1.83 13.84 3.42
CA THR A 32 -2.34 13.20 2.17
C THR A 32 -1.88 13.90 0.89
N ARG A 33 -1.85 15.24 0.88
CA ARG A 33 -1.39 16.02 -0.28
C ARG A 33 0.04 15.65 -0.69
N LYS A 34 0.96 15.63 0.28
CA LYS A 34 2.36 15.30 0.06
C LYS A 34 2.54 13.85 -0.39
N ALA A 35 1.76 12.92 0.19
CA ALA A 35 1.76 11.53 -0.25
C ALA A 35 1.38 11.39 -1.74
N HIS A 36 0.43 12.18 -2.22
CA HIS A 36 0.07 12.22 -3.65
C HIS A 36 1.16 12.86 -4.50
N GLU A 37 1.77 13.96 -4.06
CA GLU A 37 2.89 14.59 -4.77
C GLU A 37 4.06 13.62 -4.97
N MET A 38 4.40 12.82 -3.94
CA MET A 38 5.44 11.76 -4.04
C MET A 38 5.06 10.67 -5.06
N LEU A 39 3.79 10.26 -5.10
CA LEU A 39 3.28 9.29 -6.07
C LEU A 39 3.37 9.84 -7.50
N GLU A 40 2.98 11.10 -7.71
CA GLU A 40 3.00 11.78 -9.01
C GLU A 40 4.44 12.01 -9.51
N ALA A 41 5.37 12.29 -8.61
CA ALA A 41 6.80 12.43 -8.90
C ALA A 41 7.50 11.09 -9.21
N GLY A 42 6.85 9.95 -8.96
CA GLY A 42 7.42 8.61 -9.18
C GLY A 42 8.45 8.19 -8.13
N GLU A 43 8.46 8.83 -6.96
CA GLU A 43 9.42 8.59 -5.88
C GLU A 43 9.07 7.35 -5.03
N VAL A 44 7.86 6.82 -5.19
CA VAL A 44 7.30 5.78 -4.32
C VAL A 44 7.56 4.39 -4.88
N PHE A 45 8.29 3.57 -4.12
CA PHE A 45 8.39 2.13 -4.32
C PHE A 45 7.62 1.39 -3.22
N GLY A 46 6.47 0.82 -3.56
CA GLY A 46 5.59 0.11 -2.62
C GLY A 46 4.30 0.89 -2.33
N LYS A 47 3.83 0.85 -1.08
CA LYS A 47 2.61 1.54 -0.62
C LYS A 47 2.93 2.64 0.38
N ILE A 48 2.24 3.77 0.26
CA ILE A 48 2.12 4.76 1.34
C ILE A 48 0.89 4.37 2.19
N VAL A 49 1.05 4.33 3.50
CA VAL A 49 -0.04 4.10 4.45
C VAL A 49 -0.31 5.39 5.21
N LEU A 50 -1.55 5.87 5.19
CA LEU A 50 -1.97 7.05 5.95
C LEU A 50 -2.61 6.62 7.27
N VAL A 51 -2.22 7.26 8.37
CA VAL A 51 -2.73 6.99 9.73
C VAL A 51 -3.42 8.24 10.31
N PRO A 52 -4.60 8.12 10.95
CA PRO A 52 -5.31 9.25 11.55
C PRO A 52 -4.54 9.95 12.68
#